data_AF-A0A3B9MQW9-F1
#
_entry.id   AF-A0A3B9MQW9-F1
#
_cell.length_a   1.000
_cell.length_b   1.000
_cell.length_c   1.000
_cell.angle_alpha   90.00
_cell.angle_beta   90.00
_cell.angle_gamma   90.00
#
_symmetry.space_group_name_H-M   'P 1'
#
loop_
_entity.id
_entity.type
_entity.pdbx_description
1 polymer ?
#
loop_
_entity_poly.entity_id
_entity_poly.type
_entity_poly.pdbx_seq_one_letter_code
_entity_poly.pdbx_strand_id
1 'polypeptide(L)'
;MPRSSGYKSSRNSNPGKEAAQKGRYKNQDKHRWRKVAVWLIPLIFVIPFTIAFSAHGRWFVWSVLSSALVLFGYAVFLMEWYVWREGRARELLLLSFSVLCVTAFGVGLIWQHRLANGGTESASSGLASAPSKAKANEERVLLDVKPEYLADFFTKYNDAQAHKLVETYIGKWVKVSGEVIDVSRYSGGPNATVNIRTAPRSRLGFIADFEEQRWVDRVLVLRRDEPITVFGQITKITALGPEYVTFWLGKCEVVE
;
A
#
# COMPACT_ATOMS: atom_id res chain seq x y z
N MET A 1 -54.23 -11.01 80.08
CA MET A 1 -54.12 -12.49 79.94
C MET A 1 -54.73 -12.86 78.58
N PRO A 2 -54.24 -13.84 77.79
CA PRO A 2 -52.98 -14.63 77.78
C PRO A 2 -52.04 -14.16 76.62
N ARG A 3 -50.69 -14.23 76.59
CA ARG A 3 -49.63 -15.23 76.88
C ARG A 3 -49.66 -16.50 76.02
N SER A 4 -48.49 -16.81 75.44
CA SER A 4 -48.12 -18.05 74.73
C SER A 4 -48.55 -18.06 73.25
N SER A 5 -47.70 -18.35 72.26
CA SER A 5 -46.58 -19.28 72.22
C SER A 5 -45.60 -18.84 71.11
N GLY A 6 -44.36 -18.55 71.50
CA GLY A 6 -43.27 -18.33 70.55
C GLY A 6 -42.79 -19.66 70.00
N TYR A 7 -43.18 -19.97 68.76
CA TYR A 7 -42.57 -21.07 68.01
C TYR A 7 -41.25 -20.58 67.42
N LYS A 8 -40.15 -20.73 68.17
CA LYS A 8 -38.79 -20.62 67.61
C LYS A 8 -38.59 -21.77 66.63
N SER A 9 -38.82 -21.50 65.35
CA SER A 9 -38.40 -22.39 64.26
C SER A 9 -36.87 -22.42 64.26
N SER A 10 -36.32 -23.46 64.89
CA SER A 10 -34.90 -23.79 64.83
C SER A 10 -34.59 -24.26 63.41
N ARG A 11 -34.29 -23.30 62.53
CA ARG A 11 -33.85 -23.56 61.16
C ARG A 11 -32.47 -24.18 61.27
N ASN A 12 -32.46 -25.51 61.24
CA ASN A 12 -31.26 -26.34 61.30
C ASN A 12 -30.43 -26.08 60.02
N SER A 13 -29.61 -25.02 60.04
CA SER A 13 -28.72 -24.64 58.96
C SER A 13 -27.58 -25.65 58.92
N ASN A 14 -27.82 -26.73 58.18
CA ASN A 14 -26.85 -27.79 57.98
C ASN A 14 -25.67 -27.22 57.16
N PRO A 15 -24.50 -26.96 57.77
CA PRO A 15 -23.43 -26.15 57.17
C PRO A 15 -22.83 -26.77 55.90
N GLY A 16 -23.03 -28.07 55.67
CA GLY A 16 -22.60 -28.77 54.46
C GLY A 16 -23.34 -28.35 53.19
N LYS A 17 -24.59 -27.85 53.28
CA LYS A 17 -25.35 -27.46 52.08
C LYS A 17 -25.00 -26.07 51.54
N GLU A 18 -24.58 -25.14 52.40
CA GLU A 18 -24.15 -23.80 51.97
C GLU A 18 -22.79 -23.82 51.26
N ALA A 19 -21.86 -24.68 51.69
CA ALA A 19 -20.58 -24.88 51.00
C ALA A 19 -20.77 -25.47 49.58
N ALA A 20 -21.70 -26.42 49.42
CA ALA A 20 -22.02 -27.01 48.13
C ALA A 20 -22.70 -26.02 47.16
N GLN A 21 -23.52 -25.08 47.66
CA GLN A 21 -24.16 -24.05 46.83
C GLN A 21 -23.18 -22.95 46.38
N LYS A 22 -22.23 -22.53 47.23
CA LYS A 22 -21.22 -21.54 46.84
C LYS A 22 -20.31 -22.03 45.70
N GLY A 23 -20.04 -23.33 45.62
CA GLY A 23 -19.29 -23.93 44.51
C GLY A 23 -20.02 -23.87 43.16
N ARG A 24 -21.35 -24.00 43.14
CA ARG A 24 -22.15 -23.93 41.89
C ARG A 24 -22.22 -22.52 41.31
N TYR A 25 -22.37 -21.50 42.15
CA TYR A 25 -22.53 -20.12 41.68
C TYR A 25 -21.24 -19.60 41.00
N LYS A 26 -20.06 -19.95 41.54
CA LYS A 26 -18.75 -19.54 40.99
C LYS A 26 -18.47 -20.08 39.58
N ASN A 27 -19.11 -21.19 39.18
CA ASN A 27 -18.99 -21.74 37.82
C ASN A 27 -19.98 -21.09 36.83
N GLN A 28 -21.06 -20.48 37.30
CA GLN A 28 -22.07 -19.87 36.43
C GLN A 28 -21.57 -18.54 35.83
N ASP A 29 -20.81 -17.76 36.60
CA ASP A 29 -20.26 -16.48 36.14
C ASP A 29 -19.18 -16.64 35.07
N LYS A 30 -18.38 -17.71 35.15
CA LYS A 30 -17.43 -18.06 34.07
C LYS A 30 -18.13 -18.30 32.74
N HIS A 31 -19.38 -18.78 32.75
CA HIS A 31 -20.13 -19.04 31.52
C HIS A 31 -20.69 -17.74 30.89
N ARG A 32 -20.96 -16.69 31.67
CA ARG A 32 -21.50 -15.42 31.13
C ARG A 32 -20.44 -14.62 30.37
N TRP A 33 -19.27 -14.41 30.97
CA TRP A 33 -18.14 -13.72 30.32
C TRP A 33 -17.72 -14.39 29.01
N ARG A 34 -17.76 -15.72 29.03
CA ARG A 34 -17.48 -16.57 27.89
C ARG A 34 -18.38 -16.30 26.69
N LYS A 35 -19.68 -16.07 26.89
CA LYS A 35 -20.59 -15.72 25.79
C LYS A 35 -20.29 -14.32 25.23
N VAL A 36 -19.95 -13.36 26.10
CA VAL A 36 -19.64 -11.98 25.67
C VAL A 36 -18.35 -11.93 24.84
N ALA A 37 -17.32 -12.70 25.21
CA ALA A 37 -16.05 -12.74 24.48
C ALA A 37 -16.19 -13.24 23.03
N VAL A 38 -17.05 -14.24 22.79
CA VAL A 38 -17.28 -14.80 21.45
C VAL A 38 -17.83 -13.75 20.47
N TRP A 39 -18.61 -12.79 20.96
CA TRP A 39 -19.19 -11.72 20.14
C TRP A 39 -18.28 -10.49 19.99
N LEU A 40 -17.42 -10.21 20.96
CA LEU A 40 -16.50 -9.08 20.90
C LEU A 40 -15.36 -9.30 19.89
N ILE A 41 -14.89 -10.54 19.76
CA ILE A 41 -13.76 -10.88 18.89
C ILE A 41 -14.01 -10.46 17.42
N PRO A 42 -15.10 -10.89 16.74
CA PRO A 42 -15.37 -10.46 15.37
C PRO A 42 -15.48 -8.94 15.21
N LEU A 43 -16.06 -8.27 16.21
CA LEU A 43 -16.34 -6.82 16.18
C LEU A 43 -15.05 -5.98 16.23
N ILE A 44 -14.06 -6.44 17.01
CA ILE A 44 -12.72 -5.83 17.05
C ILE A 44 -12.00 -5.97 15.70
N PHE A 45 -12.29 -6.99 14.89
CA PHE A 45 -11.58 -7.26 13.63
C PHE A 45 -12.23 -6.65 12.38
N VAL A 46 -13.55 -6.44 12.38
CA VAL A 46 -14.25 -5.78 11.26
C VAL A 46 -13.76 -4.34 11.07
N ILE A 47 -13.43 -3.64 12.15
CA ILE A 47 -12.96 -2.25 12.11
C ILE A 47 -11.62 -2.11 11.37
N PRO A 48 -10.52 -2.78 11.75
CA PRO A 48 -9.26 -2.70 11.01
C PRO A 48 -9.34 -3.30 9.60
N PHE A 49 -10.19 -4.32 9.38
CA PHE A 49 -10.40 -4.87 8.03
C PHE A 49 -11.01 -3.84 7.07
N THR A 50 -12.03 -3.11 7.52
CA THR A 50 -12.66 -2.06 6.70
C THR A 50 -11.72 -0.88 6.44
N ILE A 51 -10.90 -0.50 7.42
CA ILE A 51 -9.86 0.54 7.24
C ILE A 51 -8.79 0.09 6.22
N ALA A 52 -8.38 -1.17 6.28
CA ALA A 52 -7.38 -1.70 5.35
C ALA A 52 -7.91 -1.86 3.92
N PHE A 53 -9.20 -2.13 3.75
CA PHE A 53 -9.83 -2.24 2.43
C PHE A 53 -9.97 -0.89 1.71
N SER A 54 -10.10 0.22 2.46
CA SER A 54 -10.16 1.57 1.86
C SER A 54 -8.79 2.08 1.40
N ALA A 55 -7.70 1.54 1.96
CA ALA A 55 -6.33 1.82 1.54
C ALA A 55 -5.99 0.99 0.28
N HIS A 56 -6.49 1.40 -0.88
CA HIS A 56 -6.14 0.80 -2.17
C HIS A 56 -4.63 0.85 -2.42
N GLY A 57 -3.96 -0.30 -2.50
CA GLY A 57 -2.55 -0.38 -2.89
C GLY A 57 -1.81 -1.61 -2.36
N ARG A 58 -0.48 -1.46 -2.22
CA ARG A 58 0.48 -2.49 -1.78
C ARG A 58 0.13 -3.19 -0.46
N TRP A 59 -0.79 -2.63 0.32
CA TRP A 59 -1.26 -3.17 1.61
C TRP A 59 -2.41 -4.17 1.49
N PHE A 60 -3.07 -4.26 0.33
CA PHE A 60 -4.25 -5.12 0.13
C PHE A 60 -3.93 -6.61 0.36
N VAL A 61 -2.83 -7.11 -0.20
CA VAL A 61 -2.43 -8.52 -0.07
C VAL A 61 -2.16 -8.88 1.39
N TRP A 62 -1.52 -7.98 2.14
CA TRP A 62 -1.26 -8.17 3.57
C TRP A 62 -2.53 -8.14 4.41
N SER A 63 -3.47 -7.27 4.06
CA SER A 63 -4.78 -7.23 4.70
C SER A 63 -5.51 -8.57 4.53
N VAL A 64 -5.56 -9.11 3.32
CA VAL A 64 -6.20 -10.40 3.03
C VAL A 64 -5.52 -11.55 3.79
N LEU A 65 -4.19 -11.62 3.79
CA LEU A 65 -3.44 -12.65 4.52
C LEU A 65 -3.66 -12.56 6.04
N SER A 66 -3.63 -11.34 6.60
CA SER A 66 -3.89 -11.13 8.03
C SER A 66 -5.31 -11.54 8.41
N SER A 67 -6.31 -11.20 7.59
CA SER A 67 -7.69 -11.60 7.83
C SER A 67 -7.89 -13.11 7.76
N ALA A 68 -7.24 -13.78 6.80
CA ALA A 68 -7.28 -15.24 6.70
C ALA A 68 -6.67 -15.92 7.95
N LEU A 69 -5.52 -15.44 8.43
CA LEU A 69 -4.89 -15.96 9.65
C LEU A 69 -5.77 -15.77 10.90
N VAL A 70 -6.40 -14.60 11.03
CA VAL A 70 -7.31 -14.31 12.14
C VAL A 70 -8.55 -15.20 12.11
N LEU A 71 -9.19 -15.35 10.94
CA LEU A 71 -10.34 -16.24 10.77
C LEU A 71 -9.98 -17.69 11.10
N PHE A 72 -8.79 -18.14 10.69
CA PHE A 72 -8.30 -19.48 11.02
C PHE A 72 -8.09 -19.63 12.53
N GLY A 73 -7.44 -18.67 13.19
CA GLY A 73 -7.29 -18.67 14.65
C GLY A 73 -8.63 -18.67 15.38
N TYR A 74 -9.62 -17.92 14.89
CA TYR A 74 -10.99 -17.93 15.43
C TYR A 74 -11.68 -19.28 15.24
N ALA A 75 -11.51 -19.92 14.08
CA ALA A 75 -12.04 -21.26 13.84
C ALA A 75 -11.42 -22.30 14.78
N VAL A 76 -10.10 -22.25 15.01
CA VAL A 76 -9.41 -23.11 15.99
C VAL A 76 -9.95 -22.86 17.40
N PHE A 77 -10.16 -21.60 17.79
CA PHE A 77 -10.74 -21.25 19.08
C PHE A 77 -12.18 -21.79 19.25
N LEU A 78 -13.01 -21.68 18.21
CA LEU A 78 -14.37 -22.25 18.23
C LEU A 78 -14.33 -23.78 18.29
N MET A 79 -13.43 -24.44 17.58
CA MET A 79 -13.25 -25.89 17.62
C MET A 79 -12.77 -26.36 19.00
N GLU A 80 -11.84 -25.63 19.61
CA GLU A 80 -11.41 -25.83 21.00
C GLU A 80 -12.58 -25.70 21.98
N TRP A 81 -13.48 -24.75 21.73
CA TRP A 81 -14.61 -24.48 22.60
C TRP A 81 -15.74 -25.52 22.50
N TYR A 82 -16.08 -25.92 21.28
CA TYR A 82 -17.28 -26.70 21.00
C TYR A 82 -17.01 -28.19 20.80
N VAL A 83 -15.83 -28.55 20.30
CA VAL A 83 -15.58 -29.91 19.81
C VAL A 83 -14.55 -30.64 20.67
N TRP A 84 -13.48 -29.96 21.10
CA TRP A 84 -12.41 -30.63 21.84
C TRP A 84 -12.63 -30.63 23.35
N ARG A 85 -13.05 -31.78 23.87
CA ARG A 85 -12.92 -32.07 25.31
C ARG A 85 -11.45 -32.38 25.63
N GLU A 86 -10.98 -31.86 26.76
CA GLU A 86 -9.59 -31.89 27.26
C GLU A 86 -8.75 -33.11 26.81
N GLY A 87 -7.72 -32.88 25.99
CA GLY A 87 -6.81 -33.93 25.53
C GLY A 87 -5.53 -33.38 24.88
N ARG A 88 -4.47 -34.20 24.84
CA ARG A 88 -3.14 -33.87 24.28
C ARG A 88 -3.14 -33.31 22.85
N ALA A 89 -4.17 -33.64 22.07
CA ALA A 89 -4.34 -33.09 20.72
C ALA A 89 -4.48 -31.56 20.70
N ARG A 90 -5.03 -30.96 21.76
CA ARG A 90 -5.18 -29.51 21.92
C ARG A 90 -3.82 -28.81 22.01
N GLU A 91 -2.92 -29.34 22.83
CA GLU A 91 -1.59 -28.76 23.04
C GLU A 91 -0.77 -28.80 21.73
N LEU A 92 -0.83 -29.93 21.01
CA LEU A 92 -0.15 -30.05 19.72
C LEU A 92 -0.70 -29.07 18.67
N LEU A 93 -2.02 -28.87 18.62
CA LEU A 93 -2.61 -27.96 17.64
C LEU A 93 -2.27 -26.50 17.95
N LEU A 94 -2.32 -26.09 19.23
CA LEU A 94 -1.92 -24.75 19.65
C LEU A 94 -0.43 -24.48 19.37
N LEU A 95 0.44 -25.45 19.62
CA LEU A 95 1.86 -25.35 19.27
C LEU A 95 2.05 -25.22 17.76
N SER A 96 1.38 -26.05 16.96
CA SER A 96 1.47 -25.99 15.49
C SER A 96 1.00 -24.64 14.93
N PHE A 97 -0.09 -24.09 15.46
CA PHE A 97 -0.61 -22.79 15.04
C PHE A 97 0.33 -21.65 15.43
N SER A 98 0.89 -21.69 16.64
CA SER A 98 1.88 -20.70 17.08
C SER A 98 3.12 -20.69 16.17
N VAL A 99 3.65 -21.88 15.83
CA VAL A 99 4.78 -22.02 14.90
C VAL A 99 4.43 -21.48 13.51
N LEU A 100 3.22 -21.75 13.02
CA LEU A 100 2.75 -21.23 11.73
C LEU A 100 2.65 -19.70 11.72
N CYS A 101 2.15 -19.09 12.80
CA CYS A 101 2.07 -17.64 12.94
C CYS A 101 3.45 -16.98 12.97
N VAL A 102 4.37 -17.52 13.76
CA VAL A 102 5.75 -16.99 13.87
C VAL A 102 6.49 -17.10 12.53
N THR A 103 6.36 -18.23 11.83
CA THR A 103 7.00 -18.43 10.53
C THR A 103 6.41 -17.51 9.45
N ALA A 104 5.09 -17.36 9.38
CA ALA A 104 4.44 -16.43 8.45
C ALA A 104 4.89 -14.98 8.68
N PHE A 105 4.99 -14.56 9.96
CA PHE A 105 5.45 -13.22 10.31
C PHE A 105 6.93 -13.01 9.95
N GLY A 106 7.79 -13.98 10.22
CA GLY A 106 9.21 -13.94 9.86
C GLY A 106 9.43 -13.82 8.35
N VAL A 107 8.71 -14.60 7.54
CA VAL A 107 8.77 -14.52 6.07
C VAL A 107 8.30 -13.16 5.59
N GLY A 108 7.24 -12.61 6.19
CA GLY A 108 6.73 -11.29 5.84
C GLY A 108 7.72 -10.16 6.11
N LEU A 109 8.40 -10.19 7.26
CA LEU A 109 9.46 -9.22 7.58
C LEU A 109 10.64 -9.30 6.61
N ILE A 110 11.09 -10.51 6.26
CA ILE A 110 12.19 -10.70 5.29
C ILE A 110 11.79 -10.15 3.92
N TRP A 111 10.56 -10.42 3.49
CA TRP A 111 10.06 -9.92 2.20
C TRP A 111 9.92 -8.40 2.18
N GLN A 112 9.40 -7.79 3.25
CA GLN A 112 9.32 -6.33 3.39
C GLN A 112 10.70 -5.68 3.36
N HIS A 113 11.68 -6.27 4.06
CA HIS A 113 13.07 -5.80 4.02
C HIS A 113 13.66 -5.90 2.61
N ARG A 114 13.37 -6.98 1.88
CA ARG A 114 13.78 -7.11 0.47
C ARG A 114 13.11 -6.11 -0.46
N LEU A 115 11.85 -5.74 -0.24
CA LEU A 115 11.20 -4.69 -1.04
C LEU A 115 11.73 -3.30 -0.73
N ALA A 116 12.05 -3.02 0.53
CA ALA A 116 12.66 -1.75 0.93
C ALA A 116 14.05 -1.57 0.29
N ASN A 117 14.83 -2.65 0.20
CA ASN A 117 16.21 -2.59 -0.30
C ASN A 117 16.35 -2.95 -1.79
N GLY A 118 15.40 -3.70 -2.35
CA GLY A 118 15.43 -4.22 -3.72
C GLY A 118 14.97 -3.21 -4.78
N GLY A 119 14.45 -2.04 -4.37
CA GLY A 119 14.14 -0.94 -5.28
C GLY A 119 15.37 -0.28 -5.94
N THR A 120 16.58 -0.60 -5.47
CA THR A 120 17.83 -0.01 -5.93
C THR A 120 18.72 -0.92 -6.77
N GLU A 121 18.33 -2.18 -7.02
CA GLU A 121 19.23 -3.18 -7.64
C GLU A 121 18.81 -3.71 -9.03
N SER A 122 17.88 -3.05 -9.73
CA SER A 122 17.61 -3.36 -11.14
C SER A 122 18.09 -2.25 -12.08
N ALA A 123 19.42 -2.07 -12.17
CA ALA A 123 20.15 -1.65 -13.37
C ALA A 123 21.65 -1.42 -13.10
N SER A 124 22.39 -2.42 -12.62
CA SER A 124 23.87 -2.35 -12.71
C SER A 124 24.52 -3.73 -12.69
N SER A 125 24.05 -4.64 -13.55
CA SER A 125 24.89 -5.79 -13.93
C SER A 125 25.96 -5.34 -14.91
N GLY A 126 27.07 -4.86 -14.34
CA GLY A 126 28.44 -5.12 -14.75
C GLY A 126 28.80 -5.12 -16.24
N LEU A 127 29.19 -3.95 -16.75
CA LEU A 127 30.53 -3.84 -17.33
C LEU A 127 31.32 -2.83 -16.49
N ALA A 128 32.35 -3.34 -15.82
CA ALA A 128 33.33 -2.54 -15.10
C ALA A 128 34.01 -1.58 -16.09
N SER A 129 33.64 -0.30 -16.01
CA SER A 129 34.45 0.79 -16.55
C SER A 129 35.13 1.50 -15.40
N ALA A 130 36.44 1.70 -15.56
CA ALA A 130 37.33 2.46 -14.71
C ALA A 130 36.73 3.85 -14.34
N PRO A 131 37.22 4.52 -13.29
CA PRO A 131 36.72 5.83 -12.88
C PRO A 131 37.07 6.89 -13.95
N SER A 132 36.20 7.00 -14.96
CA SER A 132 36.27 8.02 -15.98
C SER A 132 35.78 9.33 -15.37
N LYS A 133 36.74 10.10 -14.86
CA LYS A 133 36.59 11.50 -14.49
C LYS A 133 36.51 12.40 -15.73
N ALA A 134 35.72 11.99 -16.71
CA ALA A 134 35.34 12.78 -17.86
C ALA A 134 33.86 12.49 -18.08
N LYS A 135 33.00 13.50 -17.86
CA LYS A 135 31.63 13.51 -18.36
C LYS A 135 31.72 13.30 -19.88
N ALA A 136 31.72 12.04 -20.29
CA ALA A 136 31.55 11.67 -21.68
C ALA A 136 30.22 12.32 -22.07
N ASN A 137 30.31 13.20 -23.04
CA ASN A 137 29.18 13.87 -23.65
C ASN A 137 28.34 12.74 -24.26
N GLU A 138 27.45 12.12 -23.47
CA GLU A 138 26.48 11.14 -23.97
C GLU A 138 25.78 11.85 -25.11
N GLU A 139 26.07 11.39 -26.33
CA GLU A 139 25.62 12.03 -27.55
C GLU A 139 24.10 12.11 -27.48
N ARG A 140 23.59 13.34 -27.29
CA ARG A 140 22.16 13.58 -27.11
C ARG A 140 21.47 13.27 -28.43
N VAL A 141 20.93 12.06 -28.57
CA VAL A 141 20.15 11.68 -29.75
C VAL A 141 18.83 12.45 -29.71
N LEU A 142 18.76 13.49 -30.53
CA LEU A 142 17.57 14.30 -30.73
C LEU A 142 16.49 13.46 -31.42
N LEU A 143 15.29 13.52 -30.88
CA LEU A 143 14.11 12.94 -31.49
C LEU A 143 13.66 13.83 -32.66
N ASP A 144 13.80 13.32 -33.89
CA ASP A 144 13.32 13.98 -35.11
C ASP A 144 11.81 13.78 -35.37
N VAL A 145 11.15 12.98 -34.53
CA VAL A 145 9.74 12.62 -34.70
C VAL A 145 8.85 13.55 -33.87
N LYS A 146 7.78 14.04 -34.51
CA LYS A 146 6.75 14.86 -33.85
C LYS A 146 6.04 14.09 -32.73
N PRO A 147 5.82 14.67 -31.54
CA PRO A 147 5.11 14.00 -30.45
C PRO A 147 3.69 13.51 -30.81
N GLU A 148 3.00 14.22 -31.71
CA GLU A 148 1.67 13.84 -32.22
C GLU A 148 1.70 12.45 -32.89
N TYR A 149 2.78 12.12 -33.60
CA TYR A 149 2.94 10.82 -34.24
C TYR A 149 3.08 9.68 -33.22
N LEU A 150 3.69 9.92 -32.07
CA LEU A 150 3.79 8.92 -31.01
C LEU A 150 2.44 8.69 -30.33
N ALA A 151 1.62 9.73 -30.19
CA ALA A 151 0.28 9.61 -29.63
C ALA A 151 -0.66 8.82 -30.54
N ASP A 152 -0.50 8.93 -31.85
CA ASP A 152 -1.26 8.15 -32.83
C ASP A 152 -1.17 6.64 -32.60
N PHE A 153 -0.07 6.12 -32.05
CA PHE A 153 0.06 4.68 -31.76
C PHE A 153 -0.98 4.19 -30.76
N PHE A 154 -1.32 5.00 -29.74
CA PHE A 154 -2.33 4.64 -28.74
C PHE A 154 -3.76 4.74 -29.27
N THR A 155 -3.96 5.45 -30.39
CA THR A 155 -5.26 5.47 -31.08
C THR A 155 -5.42 4.32 -32.07
N LYS A 156 -4.33 3.88 -32.69
CA LYS A 156 -4.32 2.88 -33.77
C LYS A 156 -4.16 1.45 -33.27
N TYR A 157 -3.47 1.25 -32.15
CA TYR A 157 -3.15 -0.06 -31.59
C TYR A 157 -3.68 -0.17 -30.15
N ASN A 158 -3.79 -1.40 -29.65
CA ASN A 158 -4.06 -1.59 -28.21
C ASN A 158 -2.86 -1.15 -27.36
N ASP A 159 -3.10 -0.89 -26.07
CA ASP A 159 -2.09 -0.34 -25.15
C ASP A 159 -0.77 -1.13 -25.15
N ALA A 160 -0.83 -2.46 -25.13
CA ALA A 160 0.37 -3.31 -25.09
C ALA A 160 1.21 -3.18 -26.38
N GLN A 161 0.56 -3.12 -27.54
CA GLN A 161 1.22 -2.91 -28.82
C GLN A 161 1.78 -1.50 -28.94
N ALA A 162 0.99 -0.48 -28.56
CA ALA A 162 1.42 0.91 -28.58
C ALA A 162 2.66 1.11 -27.69
N HIS A 163 2.65 0.57 -26.47
CA HIS A 163 3.78 0.60 -25.56
C HIS A 163 5.06 0.00 -26.16
N LYS A 164 4.94 -1.16 -26.82
CA LYS A 164 6.08 -1.81 -27.49
C LYS A 164 6.64 -0.97 -28.64
N LEU A 165 5.79 -0.26 -29.37
CA LEU A 165 6.22 0.62 -30.46
C LEU A 165 6.92 1.87 -29.93
N VAL A 166 6.39 2.48 -28.86
CA VAL A 166 6.98 3.70 -28.29
C VAL A 166 8.25 3.46 -27.48
N GLU A 167 8.53 2.21 -27.08
CA GLU A 167 9.72 1.83 -26.31
C GLU A 167 11.03 2.28 -26.97
N THR A 168 11.09 2.24 -28.31
CA THR A 168 12.25 2.69 -29.10
C THR A 168 12.53 4.20 -29.04
N TYR A 169 11.62 4.98 -28.44
CA TYR A 169 11.75 6.42 -28.25
C TYR A 169 12.05 6.82 -26.80
N ILE A 170 11.92 5.89 -25.86
CA ILE A 170 12.32 6.11 -24.47
C ILE A 170 13.84 6.32 -24.43
N GLY A 171 14.29 7.32 -23.67
CA GLY A 171 15.68 7.73 -23.60
C GLY A 171 16.11 8.74 -24.67
N LYS A 172 15.27 9.06 -25.66
CA LYS A 172 15.58 10.13 -26.63
C LYS A 172 15.26 11.51 -26.07
N TRP A 173 15.97 12.52 -26.55
CA TRP A 173 15.76 13.91 -26.14
C TRP A 173 14.76 14.60 -27.05
N VAL A 174 13.83 15.35 -26.46
CA VAL A 174 12.80 16.09 -27.19
C VAL A 174 12.74 17.55 -26.69
N LYS A 175 12.53 18.48 -27.63
CA LYS A 175 12.24 19.88 -27.34
C LYS A 175 10.74 20.09 -27.41
N VAL A 176 10.17 20.66 -26.35
CA VAL A 176 8.73 20.91 -26.22
C VAL A 176 8.52 22.37 -25.83
N SER A 177 7.67 23.06 -26.57
CA SER A 177 7.23 24.42 -26.26
C SER A 177 5.72 24.41 -25.97
N GLY A 178 5.31 25.13 -24.93
CA GLY A 178 3.91 25.21 -24.54
C GLY A 178 3.67 26.17 -23.39
N GLU A 179 2.48 26.11 -22.80
CA GLU A 179 2.07 26.91 -21.65
C GLU A 179 2.13 26.08 -20.37
N VAL A 180 2.56 26.69 -19.26
CA VAL A 180 2.57 26.07 -17.94
C VAL A 180 1.13 25.90 -17.43
N ILE A 181 0.70 24.67 -17.17
CA ILE A 181 -0.60 24.38 -16.53
C ILE A 181 -0.46 24.49 -15.01
N ASP A 182 0.59 23.86 -14.47
CA ASP A 182 0.82 23.72 -13.04
C ASP A 182 2.30 23.46 -12.77
N VAL A 183 2.77 23.93 -11.62
CA VAL A 183 4.11 23.68 -11.11
C VAL A 183 3.98 23.10 -9.71
N SER A 184 4.54 21.92 -9.51
CA SER A 184 4.47 21.25 -8.21
C SER A 184 5.84 20.77 -7.75
N ARG A 185 6.08 20.88 -6.44
CA ARG A 185 7.26 20.31 -5.79
C ARG A 185 6.85 19.02 -5.10
N TYR A 186 7.61 17.94 -5.31
CA TYR A 186 7.34 16.70 -4.59
C TYR A 186 7.57 16.91 -3.10
N SER A 187 6.59 16.54 -2.26
CA SER A 187 6.70 16.71 -0.81
C SER A 187 7.92 15.94 -0.29
N GLY A 188 8.94 16.66 0.18
CA GLY A 188 10.20 16.11 0.69
C GLY A 188 11.26 15.77 -0.37
N GLY A 189 11.03 16.08 -1.66
CA GLY A 189 12.01 15.90 -2.73
C GLY A 189 12.67 17.21 -3.17
N PRO A 190 13.92 17.18 -3.66
CA PRO A 190 14.57 18.37 -4.25
C PRO A 190 13.97 18.75 -5.61
N ASN A 191 13.31 17.80 -6.29
CA ASN A 191 12.82 17.94 -7.65
C ASN A 191 11.57 18.82 -7.75
N ALA A 192 11.41 19.47 -8.90
CA ALA A 192 10.19 20.17 -9.30
C ALA A 192 9.63 19.56 -10.58
N THR A 193 8.31 19.52 -10.69
CA THR A 193 7.60 19.04 -11.87
C THR A 193 6.76 20.16 -12.47
N VAL A 194 6.79 20.28 -13.79
CA VAL A 194 6.00 21.26 -14.56
C VAL A 194 5.10 20.51 -15.51
N ASN A 195 3.80 20.78 -15.44
CA ASN A 195 2.83 20.28 -16.40
C ASN A 195 2.68 21.30 -17.54
N ILE A 196 2.90 20.88 -18.78
CA ILE A 196 2.97 21.76 -19.96
C ILE A 196 1.91 21.34 -20.97
N ARG A 197 1.18 22.35 -21.48
CA ARG A 197 0.19 22.22 -22.54
C ARG A 197 0.74 22.78 -23.85
N THR A 198 0.80 22.00 -24.93
CA THR A 198 1.28 22.51 -26.22
C THR A 198 0.23 23.34 -26.98
N ALA A 199 -1.05 23.05 -26.79
CA ALA A 199 -2.15 23.85 -27.33
C ALA A 199 -3.42 23.72 -26.47
N PRO A 200 -4.32 24.73 -26.46
CA PRO A 200 -5.53 24.75 -25.61
C PRO A 200 -6.48 23.55 -25.76
N ARG A 201 -6.38 22.80 -26.86
CA ARG A 201 -7.16 21.57 -27.15
C ARG A 201 -6.28 20.40 -27.54
N SER A 202 -4.98 20.46 -27.21
CA SER A 202 -4.07 19.36 -27.47
C SER A 202 -4.45 18.16 -26.61
N ARG A 203 -4.41 16.99 -27.24
CA ARG A 203 -4.51 15.68 -26.58
C ARG A 203 -3.20 15.27 -25.90
N LEU A 204 -2.16 16.09 -26.07
CA LEU A 204 -0.82 15.84 -25.56
C LEU A 204 -0.57 16.66 -24.30
N GLY A 205 -0.25 15.97 -23.22
CA GLY A 205 0.30 16.56 -22.01
C GLY A 205 1.78 16.23 -21.87
N PHE A 206 2.55 17.14 -21.28
CA PHE A 206 3.94 16.90 -20.94
C PHE A 206 4.15 17.18 -19.46
N ILE A 207 4.79 16.26 -18.75
CA ILE A 207 5.21 16.42 -17.37
C ILE A 207 6.74 16.42 -17.37
N ALA A 208 7.33 17.57 -17.11
CA ALA A 208 8.78 17.75 -17.08
C ALA A 208 9.28 17.70 -15.63
N ASP A 209 10.13 16.73 -15.32
CA ASP A 209 10.82 16.61 -14.03
C ASP A 209 12.22 17.24 -14.10
N PHE A 210 12.47 18.17 -13.17
CA PHE A 210 13.71 18.92 -13.05
C PHE A 210 14.48 18.46 -11.81
N GLU A 211 15.61 17.80 -12.04
CA GLU A 211 16.49 17.29 -10.98
C GLU A 211 17.60 18.29 -10.60
N GLU A 212 18.09 19.08 -11.56
CA GLU A 212 19.16 20.03 -11.30
C GLU A 212 18.63 21.29 -10.60
N GLN A 213 19.21 21.62 -9.43
CA GLN A 213 18.76 22.73 -8.58
C GLN A 213 18.60 24.07 -9.33
N ARG A 214 19.51 24.38 -10.26
CA ARG A 214 19.46 25.61 -11.06
C ARG A 214 18.18 25.73 -11.91
N TRP A 215 17.66 24.61 -12.41
CA TRP A 215 16.42 24.60 -13.19
C TRP A 215 15.21 24.56 -12.27
N VAL A 216 15.30 23.83 -11.15
CA VAL A 216 14.27 23.82 -10.09
C VAL A 216 13.92 25.23 -9.64
N ASP A 217 14.93 26.03 -9.25
CA ASP A 217 14.69 27.38 -8.75
C ASP A 217 14.03 28.29 -9.81
N ARG A 218 14.34 28.07 -11.09
CA ARG A 218 13.75 28.82 -12.22
C ARG A 218 12.31 28.39 -12.51
N VAL A 219 11.99 27.11 -12.46
CA VAL A 219 10.63 26.66 -12.80
C VAL A 219 9.64 26.95 -11.69
N LEU A 220 10.10 27.02 -10.43
CA LEU A 220 9.25 27.34 -9.28
C LEU A 220 8.70 28.77 -9.29
N VAL A 221 9.30 29.68 -10.05
CA VAL A 221 8.81 31.07 -10.18
C VAL A 221 7.84 31.26 -11.36
N LEU A 222 7.68 30.24 -12.21
CA LEU A 222 6.80 30.30 -13.37
C LEU A 222 5.33 30.36 -12.94
N ARG A 223 4.54 31.12 -13.68
CA ARG A 223 3.11 31.26 -13.47
C ARG A 223 2.33 30.34 -14.39
N ARG A 224 1.10 30.04 -14.00
CA ARG A 224 0.15 29.39 -14.90
C ARG A 224 -0.05 30.24 -16.17
N ASP A 225 -0.19 29.56 -17.29
CA ASP A 225 -0.32 30.06 -18.66
C ASP A 225 0.92 30.83 -19.18
N GLU A 226 2.05 30.79 -18.46
CA GLU A 226 3.32 31.34 -18.93
C GLU A 226 3.93 30.43 -20.01
N PRO A 227 4.41 30.97 -21.15
CA PRO A 227 5.05 30.17 -22.18
C PRO A 227 6.41 29.66 -21.70
N ILE A 228 6.69 28.38 -21.90
CA ILE A 228 7.95 27.73 -21.56
C ILE A 228 8.41 26.84 -22.71
N THR A 229 9.73 26.80 -22.93
CA THR A 229 10.36 25.79 -23.78
C THR A 229 11.27 24.91 -22.92
N VAL A 230 11.01 23.61 -22.94
CA VAL A 230 11.75 22.61 -22.18
C VAL A 230 12.43 21.65 -23.13
N PHE A 231 13.65 21.28 -22.79
CA PHE A 231 14.40 20.24 -23.45
C PHE A 231 14.63 19.11 -22.45
N GLY A 232 14.17 17.90 -22.75
CA GLY A 232 14.19 16.80 -21.78
C GLY A 232 14.22 15.42 -22.43
N GLN A 233 14.64 14.43 -21.65
CA GLN A 233 14.70 13.03 -22.06
C GLN A 233 13.38 12.34 -21.80
N ILE A 234 12.80 11.64 -22.79
CA ILE A 234 11.55 10.89 -22.61
C ILE A 234 11.82 9.71 -21.68
N THR A 235 11.22 9.71 -20.48
CA THR A 235 11.37 8.63 -19.50
C THR A 235 10.21 7.65 -19.55
N LYS A 236 9.00 8.16 -19.82
CA LYS A 236 7.78 7.36 -19.86
C LYS A 236 6.74 8.03 -20.74
N ILE A 237 5.93 7.22 -21.42
CA ILE A 237 4.73 7.67 -22.14
C ILE A 237 3.55 6.90 -21.56
N THR A 238 2.51 7.60 -21.14
CA THR A 238 1.32 7.00 -20.51
C THR A 238 0.06 7.50 -21.20
N ALA A 239 -0.82 6.59 -21.59
CA ALA A 239 -2.16 6.95 -22.07
C ALA A 239 -3.15 6.99 -20.90
N LEU A 240 -3.89 8.09 -20.78
CA LEU A 240 -5.00 8.27 -19.85
C LEU A 240 -6.31 8.17 -20.64
N GLY A 241 -6.54 6.99 -21.21
CA GLY A 241 -7.66 6.73 -22.10
C GLY A 241 -7.35 7.02 -23.58
N PRO A 242 -8.35 6.91 -24.47
CA PRO A 242 -8.15 6.95 -25.92
C PRO A 242 -7.78 8.33 -26.47
N GLU A 243 -7.98 9.39 -25.67
CA GLU A 243 -7.83 10.77 -26.13
C GLU A 243 -6.68 11.53 -25.47
N TYR A 244 -6.03 10.99 -24.43
CA TYR A 244 -5.02 11.74 -23.69
C TYR A 244 -3.74 10.94 -23.55
N VAL A 245 -2.63 11.50 -24.06
CA VAL A 245 -1.30 10.90 -23.95
C VAL A 245 -0.38 11.87 -23.21
N THR A 246 0.24 11.38 -22.15
CA THR A 246 1.15 12.14 -21.30
C THR A 246 2.58 11.65 -21.48
N PHE A 247 3.47 12.56 -21.86
CA PHE A 247 4.91 12.34 -21.94
C PHE A 247 5.56 12.79 -20.63
N TRP A 248 6.28 11.89 -19.99
CA TRP A 248 7.12 12.20 -18.85
C TRP A 248 8.54 12.46 -19.36
N LEU A 249 9.05 13.64 -19.05
CA LEU A 249 10.39 14.08 -19.38
C LEU A 249 11.23 14.11 -18.11
N GLY A 250 12.42 13.53 -18.15
CA GLY A 250 13.44 13.63 -17.11
C GLY A 250 14.66 14.37 -17.61
N LYS A 251 15.60 14.66 -16.70
CA LYS A 251 16.82 15.45 -17.00
C LYS A 251 16.50 16.75 -17.75
N CYS A 252 15.43 17.44 -17.34
CA CYS A 252 14.92 18.59 -18.08
C CYS A 252 15.80 19.84 -17.90
N GLU A 253 15.94 20.60 -18.98
CA GLU A 253 16.62 21.89 -19.06
C GLU A 253 15.64 22.92 -19.65
N VAL A 254 15.64 24.16 -19.13
CA VAL A 254 14.84 25.25 -19.70
C VAL A 254 15.65 25.91 -20.82
N VAL A 255 15.04 26.04 -22.00
CA VAL A 255 15.66 26.72 -23.15
C VAL A 255 15.07 28.11 -23.25
N GLU A 256 15.94 29.12 -23.20
CA GLU A 256 15.59 30.53 -23.44
C GLU A 256 15.45 30.83 -24.94
#